data_AF-A0A2M7ZUL5-F1
#
_entry.id   AF-A0A2M7ZUL5-F1
#
_cell.length_a   1.000
_cell.length_b   1.000
_cell.length_c   1.000
_cell.angle_alpha   90.00
_cell.angle_beta   90.00
_cell.angle_gamma   90.00
#
_symmetry.space_group_name_H-M   'P 1'
#
loop_
_entity.id
_entity.type
_entity.pdbx_description
1 polymer ?
#
loop_
_entity_poly.entity_id
_entity_poly.type
_entity_poly.pdbx_seq_one_letter_code
_entity_poly.pdbx_strand_id
1 'polypeptide(L)'
;MAAVRQTVGLTDIEIIYSRPSVKGRTIWGDLVPYNIVWRAGANEATKIIFGGDVIIEGKKIKAGSYSFFALPGKEEWTLILNKE
;
A
#
# COMPACT_ATOMS: atom_id res chain seq x y z
N MET A 1 8.92 -3.19 11.58
CA MET A 1 8.99 -2.58 10.24
C MET A 1 9.77 -3.50 9.34
N ALA A 2 9.39 -3.59 8.07
CA ALA A 2 10.12 -4.33 7.05
C ALA A 2 10.11 -3.53 5.74
N ALA A 3 11.06 -3.81 4.86
CA ALA A 3 11.12 -3.26 3.52
C ALA A 3 11.30 -4.39 2.51
N VAL A 4 10.72 -4.22 1.32
CA VAL A 4 11.02 -5.02 0.14
C VAL A 4 11.37 -4.08 -0.99
N ARG A 5 12.44 -4.39 -1.72
CA ARG A 5 12.87 -3.64 -2.89
C ARG A 5 12.97 -4.59 -4.07
N GLN A 6 12.48 -4.16 -5.21
CA GLN A 6 12.59 -4.89 -6.46
C GLN A 6 12.83 -3.93 -7.61
N THR A 7 13.75 -4.30 -8.50
CA THR A 7 13.94 -3.61 -9.78
C THR A 7 13.00 -4.20 -10.82
N VAL A 8 12.20 -3.36 -11.47
CA VAL A 8 11.34 -3.70 -12.61
C VAL A 8 11.81 -2.90 -13.82
N GLY A 9 12.36 -3.58 -14.83
CA GLY A 9 13.06 -2.91 -15.94
C GLY A 9 14.27 -2.14 -15.42
N LEU A 10 14.22 -0.80 -15.50
CA LEU A 10 15.25 0.11 -14.99
C LEU A 10 14.80 0.88 -13.74
N THR A 11 13.62 0.57 -13.20
CA THR A 11 13.03 1.30 -12.07
C THR A 11 13.07 0.47 -10.80
N ASP A 12 13.70 1.00 -9.77
CA ASP A 12 13.62 0.44 -8.43
C ASP A 12 12.29 0.84 -7.76
N ILE A 13 11.61 -0.16 -7.21
CA ILE A 13 10.38 0.01 -6.43
C ILE A 13 10.66 -0.50 -5.02
N GLU A 14 10.42 0.35 -4.03
CA GLU A 14 10.59 0.00 -2.61
C GLU A 14 9.26 0.16 -1.87
N ILE A 15 8.93 -0.83 -1.05
CA ILE A 15 7.74 -0.83 -0.21
C ILE A 15 8.19 -0.98 1.24
N ILE A 16 7.89 0.02 2.06
CA ILE A 16 8.19 0.05 3.49
C ILE A 16 6.86 -0.11 4.24
N TYR A 17 6.78 -1.13 5.09
CA TYR A 17 5.52 -1.50 5.71
C TYR A 17 5.72 -2.08 7.12
N SER A 18 4.65 -2.04 7.90
CA SER A 18 4.59 -2.61 9.24
C SER A 18 3.42 -3.60 9.33
N ARG A 19 3.74 -4.85 9.69
CA ARG A 19 2.81 -5.97 9.75
C ARG A 19 2.93 -6.75 11.08
N PRO A 20 2.24 -6.35 12.16
CA PRO A 20 2.20 -7.13 13.38
C PRO A 20 1.48 -8.47 13.13
N SER A 21 1.79 -9.47 13.94
CA SER A 21 1.10 -10.78 13.86
C SER A 21 -0.41 -10.63 14.09
N VAL A 22 -1.19 -11.41 13.36
CA VAL A 22 -2.67 -11.41 13.43
C VAL A 22 -3.17 -11.84 14.81
N LYS A 23 -2.42 -12.72 15.49
CA LYS A 23 -2.75 -13.22 16.84
C LYS A 23 -4.19 -13.75 16.96
N GLY A 24 -4.68 -14.45 15.93
CA GLY A 24 -6.03 -15.04 15.93
C GLY A 24 -7.19 -14.06 15.74
N ARG A 25 -6.93 -12.76 15.53
CA ARG A 25 -7.97 -11.76 15.28
C ARG A 25 -8.56 -11.92 13.88
N THR A 26 -9.87 -11.68 13.76
CA THR A 26 -10.51 -11.48 12.46
C THR A 26 -10.01 -10.17 11.87
N ILE A 27 -9.42 -10.22 10.67
CA ILE A 27 -8.85 -9.04 10.03
C ILE A 27 -9.94 -8.25 9.30
N TRP A 28 -10.58 -8.87 8.31
CA TRP A 28 -11.53 -8.18 7.45
C TRP A 28 -12.92 -8.11 8.06
N GLY A 29 -13.50 -6.91 8.08
CA GLY A 29 -14.82 -6.67 8.69
C GLY A 29 -14.79 -6.52 10.22
N ASP A 30 -13.61 -6.63 10.85
CA ASP A 30 -13.42 -6.40 12.28
C ASP A 30 -12.22 -5.47 12.52
N LEU A 31 -10.99 -5.99 12.59
CA LEU A 31 -9.80 -5.15 12.80
C LEU A 31 -9.59 -4.10 11.69
N VAL A 32 -9.90 -4.48 10.46
CA VAL A 32 -9.98 -3.60 9.29
C VAL A 32 -11.43 -3.63 8.78
N PRO A 33 -12.25 -2.63 9.13
CA PRO A 33 -13.63 -2.56 8.68
C PRO A 33 -13.73 -2.39 7.16
N TYR A 34 -14.76 -2.98 6.57
CA TYR A 34 -15.10 -2.73 5.17
C TYR A 34 -15.63 -1.30 4.97
N ASN A 35 -15.41 -0.76 3.77
CA ASN A 35 -15.85 0.57 3.34
C ASN A 35 -15.31 1.72 4.20
N ILE A 36 -14.19 1.49 4.90
CA ILE A 36 -13.45 2.50 5.64
C ILE A 36 -12.00 2.54 5.15
N VAL A 37 -11.45 3.73 4.93
CA VAL A 37 -10.07 3.89 4.47
C VAL A 37 -9.10 3.35 5.52
N TRP A 38 -8.26 2.41 5.09
CA TRP A 38 -7.21 1.79 5.88
C TRP A 38 -5.84 2.17 5.35
N ARG A 39 -4.92 2.53 6.25
CA ARG A 39 -3.53 2.88 5.94
C ARG A 39 -2.64 1.74 5.44
N ALA A 40 -3.24 0.58 5.15
CA ALA A 40 -2.56 -0.61 4.67
C ALA A 40 -1.31 -1.00 5.47
N GLY A 41 -1.31 -0.73 6.78
CA GLY A 41 -0.13 -0.82 7.65
C GLY A 41 -0.48 -0.67 9.14
N ALA A 42 0.51 -0.86 9.99
CA ALA A 42 0.41 -0.71 11.43
C ALA A 42 1.36 0.35 11.96
N ASN A 43 0.90 1.14 12.94
CA ASN A 43 1.56 2.34 13.50
C ASN A 43 1.70 3.49 12.47
N GLU A 44 2.19 3.19 11.27
CA GLU A 44 2.38 4.11 10.16
C GLU A 44 1.69 3.59 8.89
N ALA A 45 1.43 4.48 7.93
CA ALA A 45 0.96 4.08 6.61
C ALA A 45 2.07 3.34 5.85
N THR A 46 1.70 2.35 5.04
CA THR A 46 2.67 1.74 4.13
C THR A 46 3.16 2.79 3.13
N LYS A 47 4.47 2.85 2.90
CA LYS A 47 5.10 3.77 1.96
C LYS A 47 5.56 3.01 0.72
N ILE A 48 5.27 3.55 -0.45
CA ILE A 48 5.73 3.04 -1.73
C ILE A 48 6.59 4.11 -2.40
N ILE A 49 7.78 3.74 -2.80
CA ILE A 49 8.75 4.63 -3.44
C ILE A 49 9.01 4.11 -4.85
N PHE A 50 8.77 4.96 -5.84
CA PHE A 50 9.08 4.68 -7.23
C PHE A 50 10.32 5.49 -7.62
N GLY A 51 11.41 4.80 -7.99
CA GLY A 51 12.64 5.42 -8.47
C GLY A 51 12.53 6.02 -9.88
N GLY A 52 11.42 5.76 -10.58
CA GLY A 52 11.12 6.24 -11.93
C GLY A 52 9.61 6.35 -12.12
N ASP A 53 9.19 6.97 -13.24
CA ASP A 53 7.78 7.02 -13.62
C ASP A 53 7.26 5.60 -13.89
N VAL A 54 6.09 5.26 -13.36
CA VAL A 54 5.45 3.95 -13.52
C VAL A 54 4.05 4.09 -14.12
N ILE A 55 3.52 2.97 -14.62
CA ILE A 55 2.13 2.88 -15.07
C ILE A 55 1.43 1.83 -14.20
N ILE A 56 0.32 2.21 -13.56
CA ILE A 56 -0.52 1.33 -12.75
C ILE A 56 -1.94 1.48 -13.27
N GLU A 57 -2.59 0.37 -13.66
CA GLU A 57 -3.95 0.38 -14.24
C GLU A 57 -4.09 1.39 -15.41
N GLY A 58 -3.08 1.46 -16.28
CA GLY A 58 -3.04 2.41 -17.40
C GLY A 58 -2.78 3.88 -17.03
N LYS A 59 -2.70 4.21 -15.73
CA LYS A 59 -2.43 5.58 -15.24
C LYS A 59 -0.95 5.79 -15.02
N LYS A 60 -0.41 6.89 -15.57
CA LYS A 60 0.97 7.32 -15.32
C LYS A 60 1.09 7.90 -13.92
N ILE A 61 1.98 7.32 -13.11
CA ILE A 61 2.34 7.78 -11.77
C ILE A 61 3.79 8.26 -11.83
N LYS A 62 4.06 9.46 -11.32
CA LYS A 62 5.39 10.04 -11.34
C LYS A 62 6.30 9.38 -10.32
N ALA A 63 7.60 9.34 -10.60
CA ALA A 63 8.61 9.00 -9.61
C ALA A 63 8.38 9.79 -8.30
N GLY A 64 8.60 9.16 -7.16
CA GLY A 64 8.39 9.78 -5.85
C GLY A 64 7.98 8.81 -4.76
N SER A 65 7.76 9.38 -3.56
CA SER A 65 7.27 8.70 -2.38
C SER A 65 5.75 8.90 -2.25
N TYR A 66 5.05 7.81 -1.94
CA TYR A 66 3.61 7.79 -1.80
C TYR A 66 3.22 7.05 -0.52
N SER A 67 2.31 7.62 0.25
CA SER A 67 1.60 6.90 1.29
C SER A 67 0.49 6.06 0.65
N PHE A 68 0.43 4.78 1.00
CA PHE A 68 -0.50 3.81 0.46
C PHE A 68 -1.68 3.59 1.41
N PHE A 69 -2.88 3.73 0.87
CA PHE A 69 -4.13 3.42 1.55
C PHE A 69 -4.96 2.48 0.70
N ALA A 70 -5.89 1.77 1.35
CA ALA A 70 -6.86 0.93 0.69
C ALA A 70 -8.25 1.18 1.30
N LEU A 71 -9.27 1.14 0.46
CA LEU A 71 -10.66 1.07 0.87
C LEU A 71 -11.16 -0.35 0.57
N PRO A 72 -11.14 -1.26 1.55
CA PRO A 72 -11.56 -2.63 1.34
C PRO A 72 -13.08 -2.72 1.23
N GLY A 73 -13.57 -3.25 0.12
CA GLY A 73 -14.93 -3.77 0.00
C GLY A 73 -14.94 -5.30 0.15
N LYS A 74 -16.14 -5.89 0.14
CA LYS A 74 -16.30 -7.35 0.19
C LYS A 74 -15.91 -8.03 -1.13
N GLU A 75 -16.13 -7.35 -2.25
CA GLU A 75 -15.89 -7.88 -3.60
C GLU A 75 -14.77 -7.12 -4.32
N GLU A 76 -14.71 -5.81 -4.13
CA GLU A 76 -13.75 -4.92 -4.78
C GLU A 76 -13.02 -4.05 -3.76
N TRP A 77 -11.79 -3.66 -4.10
CA TRP A 77 -10.96 -2.79 -3.28
C TRP A 77 -10.53 -1.58 -4.08
N THR A 78 -10.62 -0.39 -3.48
CA THR A 78 -10.02 0.81 -4.05
C THR A 78 -8.64 1.01 -3.47
N LEU A 79 -7.63 1.02 -4.34
CA LEU A 79 -6.24 1.32 -3.96
C LEU A 79 -5.97 2.81 -4.13
N ILE A 80 -5.30 3.41 -3.15
CA ILE A 80 -5.06 4.86 -3.08
C ILE A 80 -3.57 5.09 -2.88
N LEU A 81 -2.97 5.83 -3.82
CA LEU A 81 -1.62 6.37 -3.71
C LEU A 81 -1.73 7.87 -3.43
N ASN A 82 -1.38 8.29 -2.22
CA ASN A 82 -1.32 9.70 -1.86
C ASN A 82 0.12 10.18 -1.95
N LYS A 83 0.37 11.19 -2.79
CA LYS A 83 1.71 11.75 -2.95
C LYS A 83 2.11 12.50 -1.68
N GLU A 84 3.32 12.25 -1.19
CA GLU A 84 3.91 13.02 -0.08
C GLU A 84 4.42 14.40 -0.52
#